data_AF-A0A929KA94-F1
#
_entry.id   AF-A0A929KA94-F1
#
_cell.length_a   1.000
_cell.length_b   1.000
_cell.length_c   1.000
_cell.angle_alpha   90.00
_cell.angle_beta   90.00
_cell.angle_gamma   90.00
#
_symmetry.space_group_name_H-M   'P 1'
#
loop_
_entity.id
_entity.type
_entity.pdbx_description
1 polymer ?
#
loop_
_entity_poly.entity_id
_entity_poly.type
_entity_poly.pdbx_seq_one_letter_code
_entity_poly.pdbx_strand_id
1 'polypeptide(L)'
;EDQLQSLLDHPYLRKRIGKLAIQKGLVDEKQLEECLKNKKPNELIGNALIREGFATANDVKGLLIQQVGGTKLGQLALKSGMIREEDLNNILNRKRYQRTIGEILYDLNIITPIDLNRILQKYNKHQRLGDILVKQEIINERQLKEALYEQKRRTEYLGKILIEKNFIIPEQLYAALSKQYNIEFRKLDGFNLSQSQINTLSALIGKNYAAKNRILPLSCEKDRLTLAVSDVDSLQIVHDLSSMYSLYRIDCVLITHEKFKAIFETLYGEALID
;
A
#
# COMPACT_ATOMS: atom_id res chain seq x y z
N GLU A 1 0.95 -21.41 -3.27
CA GLU A 1 2.10 -21.74 -4.15
C GLU A 1 1.65 -22.13 -5.56
N ASP A 2 0.54 -22.87 -5.71
CA ASP A 2 0.04 -23.34 -7.01
C ASP A 2 -0.32 -22.27 -8.05
N GLN A 3 -0.82 -21.11 -7.62
CA GLN A 3 -1.18 -20.02 -8.54
C GLN A 3 0.04 -19.30 -9.14
N LEU A 4 1.12 -19.17 -8.36
CA LEU A 4 2.38 -18.59 -8.84
C LEU A 4 3.05 -19.55 -9.83
N GLN A 5 2.99 -20.85 -9.55
CA GLN A 5 3.52 -21.90 -10.41
C GLN A 5 2.77 -21.93 -11.77
N SER A 6 1.43 -21.85 -11.74
CA SER A 6 0.59 -21.76 -12.95
C SER A 6 0.89 -20.52 -13.81
N LEU A 7 1.17 -19.38 -13.18
CA LEU A 7 1.58 -18.15 -13.86
C LEU A 7 2.97 -18.26 -14.50
N LEU A 8 3.93 -18.90 -13.81
CA LEU A 8 5.28 -19.13 -14.33
C LEU A 8 5.29 -20.10 -15.52
N ASP A 9 4.31 -21.00 -15.60
CA ASP A 9 4.15 -21.95 -16.68
C ASP A 9 3.51 -21.35 -17.96
N HIS A 10 3.12 -20.08 -17.98
CA HIS A 10 2.38 -19.51 -19.11
C HIS A 10 3.20 -19.45 -20.43
N PRO A 11 2.65 -19.88 -21.59
CA PRO A 11 3.38 -20.01 -22.87
C PRO A 11 4.11 -18.75 -23.37
N TYR A 12 3.59 -17.56 -23.06
CA TYR A 12 4.22 -16.29 -23.45
C TYR A 12 5.50 -15.95 -22.66
N LEU A 13 5.64 -16.48 -21.43
CA LEU A 13 6.86 -16.36 -20.63
C LEU A 13 7.96 -17.32 -21.14
N ARG A 14 7.59 -18.39 -21.87
CA ARG A 14 8.48 -19.45 -22.34
C ARG A 14 9.43 -19.06 -23.49
N LYS A 15 9.14 -17.97 -24.25
CA LYS A 15 9.92 -17.58 -25.46
C LYS A 15 11.06 -16.57 -25.23
N ARG A 16 11.23 -16.02 -24.02
CA ARG A 16 12.16 -14.89 -23.77
C ARG A 16 13.44 -15.22 -22.98
N ILE A 17 13.49 -16.35 -22.28
CA ILE A 17 14.66 -16.72 -21.45
C ILE A 17 15.93 -16.85 -22.30
N GLY A 18 15.85 -17.47 -23.49
CA GLY A 18 17.00 -17.60 -24.38
C GLY A 18 17.56 -16.24 -24.84
N LYS A 19 16.69 -15.31 -25.25
CA LYS A 19 17.10 -13.96 -25.66
C LYS A 19 17.69 -13.16 -24.49
N LEU A 20 17.16 -13.33 -23.29
CA LEU A 20 17.65 -12.65 -22.09
C LEU A 20 19.01 -13.20 -21.64
N ALA A 21 19.24 -14.51 -21.82
CA ALA A 21 20.52 -15.15 -21.56
C ALA A 21 21.62 -14.62 -22.49
N ILE A 22 21.30 -14.39 -23.78
CA ILE A 22 22.20 -13.73 -24.74
C ILE A 22 22.50 -12.29 -24.33
N GLN A 23 21.46 -11.51 -24.02
CA GLN A 23 21.61 -10.11 -23.65
C GLN A 23 22.49 -9.91 -22.39
N LYS A 24 22.56 -10.93 -21.53
CA LYS A 24 23.36 -10.92 -20.30
C LYS A 24 24.76 -11.51 -20.48
N GLY A 25 25.09 -11.98 -21.69
CA GLY A 25 26.36 -12.64 -21.97
C GLY A 25 26.52 -13.98 -21.24
N LEU A 26 25.42 -14.59 -20.78
CA LEU A 26 25.43 -15.90 -20.13
C LEU A 26 25.61 -17.00 -21.18
N VAL A 27 25.05 -16.80 -22.37
CA VAL A 27 25.18 -17.71 -23.52
C VAL A 27 25.30 -16.89 -24.79
N ASP A 28 25.96 -17.41 -25.82
CA ASP A 28 25.95 -16.80 -27.15
C ASP A 28 24.80 -17.34 -28.03
N GLU A 29 24.60 -16.73 -29.20
CA GLU A 29 23.55 -17.13 -30.13
C GLU A 29 23.71 -18.58 -30.63
N LYS A 30 24.96 -19.06 -30.79
CA LYS A 30 25.23 -20.42 -31.27
C LYS A 30 24.92 -21.46 -30.20
N GLN A 31 25.31 -21.20 -28.95
CA GLN A 31 25.03 -22.03 -27.79
C GLN A 31 23.52 -22.12 -27.52
N LEU A 32 22.79 -21.02 -27.71
CA LEU A 32 21.33 -21.03 -27.57
C LEU A 32 20.65 -21.84 -28.69
N GLU A 33 21.09 -21.70 -29.94
CA GLU A 33 20.57 -22.49 -31.05
C GLU A 33 20.82 -23.98 -30.91
N GLU A 34 22.02 -24.36 -30.45
CA GLU A 34 22.39 -25.74 -30.15
C GLU A 34 21.52 -26.31 -29.01
N CYS A 35 21.33 -25.53 -27.95
CA CYS A 35 20.46 -25.90 -26.84
C CYS A 35 18.99 -26.08 -27.29
N LEU A 36 18.49 -25.23 -28.19
CA LEU A 36 17.14 -25.33 -28.75
C LEU A 36 16.95 -26.56 -29.65
N LYS A 37 17.98 -26.97 -30.41
CA LYS A 37 17.96 -28.18 -31.24
C LYS A 37 17.96 -29.46 -30.41
N ASN A 38 18.73 -29.48 -29.31
CA ASN A 38 18.90 -30.66 -28.46
C ASN A 38 17.83 -30.76 -27.34
N LYS A 39 16.95 -29.77 -27.24
CA LYS A 39 15.90 -29.68 -26.22
C LYS A 39 14.82 -30.74 -26.43
N LYS A 40 14.47 -31.48 -25.37
CA LYS A 40 13.34 -32.42 -25.41
C LYS A 40 12.00 -31.68 -25.60
N PRO A 41 10.96 -32.30 -26.20
CA PRO A 41 9.69 -31.64 -26.54
C PRO A 41 9.04 -30.88 -25.37
N ASN A 42 9.20 -31.37 -24.14
CA ASN A 42 8.61 -30.79 -22.92
C ASN A 42 9.63 -30.27 -21.88
N GLU A 43 10.92 -30.24 -22.21
CA GLU A 43 11.95 -29.67 -21.32
C GLU A 43 11.87 -28.14 -21.31
N LEU A 44 12.17 -27.46 -20.21
CA LEU A 44 12.21 -25.99 -20.17
C LEU A 44 13.55 -25.51 -20.74
N ILE A 45 13.58 -24.38 -21.46
CA ILE A 45 14.85 -23.85 -22.01
C ILE A 45 15.88 -23.55 -20.91
N GLY A 46 15.44 -23.08 -19.74
CA GLY A 46 16.33 -22.91 -18.59
C GLY A 46 16.92 -24.24 -18.09
N ASN A 47 16.14 -25.32 -18.09
CA ASN A 47 16.62 -26.64 -17.70
C ASN A 47 17.57 -27.24 -18.74
N ALA A 48 17.31 -26.99 -20.03
CA ALA A 48 18.19 -27.39 -21.12
C ALA A 48 19.53 -26.63 -21.05
N LEU A 49 19.51 -25.34 -20.75
CA LEU A 49 20.73 -24.52 -20.55
C LEU A 49 21.58 -25.02 -19.37
N ILE A 50 20.94 -25.49 -18.29
CA ILE A 50 21.64 -26.10 -17.16
C ILE A 50 22.23 -27.45 -17.52
N ARG A 51 21.46 -28.29 -18.21
CA ARG A 51 21.88 -29.64 -18.60
C ARG A 51 23.07 -29.63 -19.55
N GLU A 52 23.09 -28.69 -20.50
CA GLU A 52 24.20 -28.49 -21.45
C GLU A 52 25.38 -27.70 -20.84
N GLY A 53 25.28 -27.28 -19.57
CA GLY A 53 26.37 -26.59 -18.86
C GLY A 53 26.55 -25.11 -19.22
N PHE A 54 25.61 -24.54 -19.97
CA PHE A 54 25.66 -23.13 -20.42
C PHE A 54 25.17 -22.13 -19.37
N ALA A 55 24.41 -22.57 -18.36
CA ALA A 55 23.96 -21.71 -17.27
C ALA A 55 23.84 -22.50 -15.97
N THR A 56 24.05 -21.87 -14.81
CA THR A 56 23.75 -22.51 -13.52
C THR A 56 22.28 -22.35 -13.14
N ALA A 57 21.82 -23.15 -12.18
CA ALA A 57 20.47 -23.00 -11.61
C ALA A 57 20.23 -21.60 -11.02
N ASN A 58 21.29 -20.95 -10.50
CA ASN A 58 21.22 -19.59 -9.98
C ASN A 58 21.10 -18.55 -11.11
N ASP A 59 21.78 -18.76 -12.25
CA ASP A 59 21.67 -17.87 -13.41
C ASP A 59 20.26 -17.92 -14.01
N VAL A 60 19.70 -19.12 -14.15
CA VAL A 60 18.32 -19.31 -14.63
C VAL A 60 17.31 -18.70 -13.65
N LYS A 61 17.51 -18.86 -12.33
CA LYS A 61 16.67 -18.23 -11.31
C LYS A 61 16.77 -16.69 -11.37
N GLY A 62 17.95 -16.14 -11.59
CA GLY A 62 18.17 -14.70 -11.79
C GLY A 62 17.45 -14.16 -13.02
N LEU A 63 17.51 -14.88 -14.15
CA LEU A 63 16.77 -14.55 -15.38
C LEU A 63 15.25 -14.58 -15.17
N LEU A 64 14.74 -15.55 -14.40
CA LEU A 64 13.32 -15.67 -14.07
C LEU A 64 12.83 -14.54 -13.16
N ILE A 65 13.57 -14.21 -12.11
CA ILE A 65 13.24 -13.08 -11.21
C ILE A 65 13.19 -11.77 -11.99
N GLN A 66 14.13 -11.57 -12.93
CA GLN A 66 14.16 -10.38 -13.76
C GLN A 66 13.03 -10.35 -14.81
N GLN A 67 12.58 -11.51 -15.30
CA GLN A 67 11.43 -11.62 -16.21
C GLN A 67 10.10 -11.31 -15.52
N VAL A 68 9.96 -11.67 -14.24
CA VAL A 68 8.79 -11.38 -13.39
C VAL A 68 8.80 -9.92 -12.90
N GLY A 69 9.99 -9.31 -12.83
CA GLY A 69 10.23 -7.95 -12.36
C GLY A 69 9.79 -6.84 -13.32
N GLY A 70 8.52 -6.48 -13.24
CA GLY A 70 8.08 -5.10 -13.48
C GLY A 70 7.17 -4.92 -14.70
N THR A 71 6.04 -4.25 -14.46
CA THR A 71 5.04 -3.79 -15.45
C THR A 71 4.17 -4.86 -16.12
N LYS A 72 4.70 -6.01 -16.54
CA LYS A 72 3.89 -6.97 -17.33
C LYS A 72 3.06 -7.96 -16.53
N LEU A 73 3.40 -8.27 -15.27
CA LEU A 73 2.54 -9.11 -14.42
C LEU A 73 1.20 -8.42 -14.17
N GLY A 74 1.23 -7.11 -13.92
CA GLY A 74 0.04 -6.29 -13.80
C GLY A 74 -0.75 -6.21 -15.11
N GLN A 75 -0.10 -6.02 -16.25
CA GLN A 75 -0.78 -6.06 -17.57
C GLN A 75 -1.34 -7.45 -17.92
N LEU A 76 -0.72 -8.53 -17.44
CA LEU A 76 -1.21 -9.90 -17.63
C LEU A 76 -2.39 -10.21 -16.71
N ALA A 77 -2.33 -9.79 -15.45
CA ALA A 77 -3.41 -9.87 -14.48
C ALA A 77 -4.63 -9.02 -14.92
N LEU A 78 -4.38 -7.88 -15.59
CA LEU A 78 -5.40 -7.07 -16.24
C LEU A 78 -6.09 -7.84 -17.38
N LYS A 79 -5.28 -8.42 -18.29
CA LYS A 79 -5.78 -9.17 -19.45
C LYS A 79 -6.49 -10.47 -19.07
N SER A 80 -6.14 -11.08 -17.94
CA SER A 80 -6.83 -12.26 -17.41
C SER A 80 -8.04 -11.92 -16.53
N GLY A 81 -8.38 -10.63 -16.37
CA GLY A 81 -9.53 -10.17 -15.58
C GLY A 81 -9.35 -10.31 -14.06
N MET A 82 -8.14 -10.58 -13.59
CA MET A 82 -7.81 -10.77 -12.17
C MET A 82 -7.67 -9.44 -11.41
N ILE A 83 -7.34 -8.36 -12.10
CA ILE A 83 -7.32 -6.99 -11.57
C ILE A 83 -7.92 -6.04 -12.60
N ARG A 84 -8.51 -4.91 -12.17
CA ARG A 84 -9.05 -3.89 -13.08
C ARG A 84 -7.97 -2.89 -13.48
N GLU A 85 -8.24 -2.14 -14.56
CA GLU A 85 -7.30 -1.14 -15.09
C GLU A 85 -7.04 -0.03 -14.08
N GLU A 86 -8.06 0.32 -13.31
CA GLU A 86 -7.96 1.23 -12.18
C GLU A 86 -7.04 0.70 -11.08
N ASP A 87 -7.15 -0.59 -10.72
CA ASP A 87 -6.29 -1.22 -9.71
C ASP A 87 -4.83 -1.21 -10.16
N LEU A 88 -4.59 -1.55 -11.44
CA LEU A 88 -3.26 -1.53 -12.02
C LEU A 88 -2.68 -0.11 -12.07
N ASN A 89 -3.48 0.87 -12.48
CA ASN A 89 -3.06 2.27 -12.55
C ASN A 89 -2.80 2.85 -11.15
N ASN A 90 -3.58 2.48 -10.14
CA ASN A 90 -3.34 2.86 -8.74
C ASN A 90 -2.02 2.29 -8.20
N ILE A 91 -1.69 1.05 -8.57
CA ILE A 91 -0.41 0.41 -8.21
C ILE A 91 0.77 1.03 -8.97
N LEU A 92 0.61 1.31 -10.28
CA LEU A 92 1.67 1.88 -11.12
C LEU A 92 1.95 3.36 -10.85
N ASN A 93 0.93 4.13 -10.45
CA ASN A 93 1.07 5.55 -10.08
C ASN A 93 1.73 5.76 -8.70
N ARG A 94 1.84 4.71 -7.87
CA ARG A 94 2.71 4.72 -6.69
C ARG A 94 4.16 4.60 -7.15
N LYS A 95 4.80 5.75 -7.41
CA LYS A 95 6.21 5.86 -7.83
C LYS A 95 7.12 4.91 -7.04
N ARG A 96 7.97 4.20 -7.78
CA ARG A 96 9.08 3.34 -7.34
C ARG A 96 9.83 3.90 -6.12
N TYR A 97 9.67 3.24 -4.98
CA TYR A 97 10.75 2.92 -4.07
C TYR A 97 10.73 1.41 -3.88
N GLN A 98 11.89 0.76 -3.69
CA GLN A 98 11.95 -0.66 -3.36
C GLN A 98 11.05 -0.90 -2.16
N ARG A 99 9.89 -1.52 -2.39
CA ARG A 99 8.96 -1.81 -1.31
C ARG A 99 9.65 -2.73 -0.31
N THR A 100 9.66 -2.33 0.95
CA THR A 100 10.25 -3.17 1.99
C THR A 100 9.39 -4.42 2.17
N ILE A 101 9.96 -5.53 2.68
CA ILE A 101 9.19 -6.75 2.97
C ILE A 101 8.00 -6.41 3.89
N GLY A 102 8.18 -5.48 4.83
CA GLY A 102 7.09 -4.99 5.68
C GLY A 102 5.95 -4.33 4.90
N GLU A 103 6.25 -3.47 3.93
CA GLU A 103 5.24 -2.85 3.05
C GLU A 103 4.53 -3.89 2.17
N ILE A 104 5.25 -4.92 1.72
CA ILE A 104 4.67 -6.02 0.94
C ILE A 104 3.74 -6.85 1.83
N LEU A 105 4.14 -7.16 3.07
CA LEU A 105 3.30 -7.89 4.02
C LEU A 105 2.04 -7.10 4.41
N TYR A 106 2.14 -5.76 4.51
CA TYR A 106 0.99 -4.90 4.72
C TYR A 106 0.02 -4.90 3.53
N ASP A 107 0.53 -4.76 2.31
CA ASP A 107 -0.29 -4.79 1.09
C ASP A 107 -0.98 -6.15 0.87
N LEU A 108 -0.36 -7.23 1.34
CA LEU A 108 -0.94 -8.58 1.35
C LEU A 108 -1.93 -8.80 2.51
N ASN A 109 -2.16 -7.80 3.35
CA ASN A 109 -2.99 -7.84 4.55
C ASN A 109 -2.53 -8.93 5.56
N ILE A 110 -1.24 -9.26 5.58
CA ILE A 110 -0.63 -10.23 6.50
C ILE A 110 -0.27 -9.56 7.83
N ILE A 111 0.10 -8.27 7.79
CA ILE A 111 0.40 -7.46 8.97
C ILE A 111 -0.33 -6.13 8.88
N THR A 112 -0.71 -5.57 10.02
CA THR A 112 -1.41 -4.27 10.09
C THR A 112 -0.41 -3.11 9.93
N PRO A 113 -0.87 -1.88 9.58
CA PRO A 113 0.01 -0.71 9.57
C PRO A 113 0.63 -0.45 10.94
N ILE A 114 -0.09 -0.79 12.01
CA ILE A 114 0.36 -0.63 13.40
C ILE A 114 1.41 -1.68 13.74
N ASP A 115 1.23 -2.93 13.33
CA ASP A 115 2.22 -3.99 13.55
C ASP A 115 3.47 -3.76 12.73
N LEU A 116 3.32 -3.30 11.48
CA LEU A 116 4.43 -2.85 10.66
C LEU A 116 5.19 -1.72 11.37
N ASN A 117 4.49 -0.69 11.84
CA ASN A 117 5.11 0.41 12.57
C ASN A 117 5.74 -0.04 13.89
N ARG A 118 5.14 -0.98 14.62
CA ARG A 118 5.69 -1.57 15.85
C ARG A 118 6.98 -2.34 15.58
N ILE A 119 7.02 -3.13 14.51
CA ILE A 119 8.22 -3.86 14.07
C ILE A 119 9.30 -2.88 13.63
N LEU A 120 8.95 -1.89 12.79
CA LEU A 120 9.89 -0.86 12.35
C LEU A 120 10.44 -0.05 13.52
N GLN A 121 9.62 0.26 14.54
CA GLN A 121 10.05 0.93 15.76
C GLN A 121 11.05 0.06 16.54
N LYS A 122 10.75 -1.24 16.73
CA LYS A 122 11.64 -2.19 17.42
C LYS A 122 13.04 -2.25 16.81
N TYR A 123 13.15 -2.11 15.48
CA TYR A 123 14.43 -2.17 14.76
C TYR A 123 14.98 -0.79 14.37
N ASN A 124 14.44 0.32 14.90
CA ASN A 124 14.82 1.70 14.55
C ASN A 124 14.79 1.99 13.03
N LYS A 125 13.89 1.33 12.30
CA LYS A 125 13.61 1.55 10.87
C LYS A 125 12.31 2.33 10.64
N HIS A 126 11.64 2.76 11.72
CA HIS A 126 10.43 3.56 11.65
C HIS A 126 10.72 4.97 11.15
N GLN A 127 9.95 5.43 10.17
CA GLN A 127 9.98 6.84 9.79
C GLN A 127 9.18 7.63 10.84
N ARG A 128 9.85 8.49 11.60
CA ARG A 128 9.17 9.34 12.58
C ARG A 128 8.50 10.51 11.86
N LEU A 129 7.35 10.96 12.37
CA LEU A 129 6.63 12.10 11.82
C LEU A 129 7.54 13.33 11.63
N GLY A 130 8.36 13.64 12.65
CA GLY A 130 9.33 14.73 12.59
C GLY A 130 10.34 14.58 11.44
N ASP A 131 10.91 13.39 11.26
CA ASP A 131 11.88 13.11 10.21
C ASP A 131 11.24 13.24 8.82
N ILE A 132 9.98 12.79 8.68
CA ILE A 132 9.20 12.91 7.45
C ILE A 132 8.96 14.38 7.10
N LEU A 133 8.61 15.21 8.08
CA LEU A 133 8.35 16.64 7.90
C LEU A 133 9.65 17.41 7.58
N VAL A 134 10.77 17.08 8.23
CA VAL A 134 12.09 17.67 7.93
C VAL A 134 12.58 17.27 6.55
N LYS A 135 12.48 15.99 6.19
CA LYS A 135 12.88 15.49 4.86
C LYS A 135 12.08 16.11 3.72
N GLN A 136 10.85 16.55 3.99
CA GLN A 136 10.00 17.26 3.03
C GLN A 136 10.18 18.77 3.07
N GLU A 137 11.13 19.28 3.87
CA GLU A 137 11.41 20.71 4.04
C GLU A 137 10.18 21.50 4.52
N ILE A 138 9.20 20.83 5.13
CA ILE A 138 8.01 21.46 5.71
C ILE A 138 8.39 22.18 7.01
N ILE A 139 9.26 21.55 7.79
CA ILE A 139 9.88 22.16 8.98
C ILE A 139 11.39 21.96 8.92
N ASN A 140 12.14 22.81 9.60
CA ASN A 140 13.58 22.60 9.80
C ASN A 140 13.88 21.87 11.12
N GLU A 141 15.14 21.46 11.30
CA GLU A 141 15.57 20.77 12.54
C GLU A 141 15.33 21.61 13.80
N ARG A 142 15.45 22.94 13.72
CA ARG A 142 15.27 23.82 14.88
C ARG A 142 13.81 23.79 15.34
N GLN A 143 12.87 23.94 14.41
CA GLN A 143 11.43 23.85 14.66
C GLN A 143 11.05 22.48 15.23
N LEU A 144 11.61 21.40 14.67
CA LEU A 144 11.38 20.05 15.20
C LEU A 144 11.89 19.91 16.63
N LYS A 145 13.11 20.36 16.93
CA LYS A 145 13.69 20.33 18.29
C LYS A 145 12.86 21.13 19.29
N GLU A 146 12.40 22.32 18.88
CA GLU A 146 11.53 23.16 19.69
C GLU A 146 10.20 22.47 20.02
N ALA A 147 9.52 21.91 19.01
CA ALA A 147 8.26 21.20 19.21
C ALA A 147 8.42 19.93 20.06
N LEU A 148 9.51 19.17 19.87
CA LEU A 148 9.83 18.00 20.70
C LEU A 148 10.15 18.39 22.15
N TYR A 149 10.80 19.53 22.38
CA TYR A 149 11.05 20.03 23.72
C TYR A 149 9.75 20.38 24.46
N GLU A 150 8.81 21.03 23.77
CA GLU A 150 7.47 21.28 24.32
C GLU A 150 6.69 19.98 24.54
N GLN A 151 6.76 19.03 23.61
CA GLN A 151 6.08 17.74 23.72
C GLN A 151 6.45 16.98 24.99
N LYS A 152 7.72 17.03 25.43
CA LYS A 152 8.14 16.40 26.69
C LYS A 152 7.42 16.92 27.94
N ARG A 153 6.81 18.10 27.85
CA ARG A 153 6.13 18.79 28.96
C ARG A 153 4.61 18.77 28.82
N ARG A 154 4.09 18.19 27.72
CA ARG A 154 2.66 18.10 27.41
C ARG A 154 2.26 16.65 27.18
N THR A 155 0.97 16.36 27.29
CA THR A 155 0.41 15.04 26.93
C THR A 155 0.00 14.96 25.45
N GLU A 156 0.18 16.05 24.71
CA GLU A 156 -0.28 16.20 23.33
C GLU A 156 0.67 15.57 22.32
N TYR A 157 0.12 15.14 21.20
CA TYR A 157 0.91 14.62 20.08
C TYR A 157 1.74 15.73 19.41
N LEU A 158 2.94 15.38 18.94
CA LEU A 158 3.84 16.29 18.23
C LEU A 158 3.15 17.07 17.11
N GLY A 159 2.29 16.40 16.33
CA GLY A 159 1.55 17.03 15.24
C GLY A 159 0.66 18.19 15.70
N LYS A 160 -0.03 18.04 16.84
CA LYS A 160 -0.87 19.09 17.42
C LYS A 160 -0.03 20.31 17.82
N ILE A 161 1.09 20.07 18.50
CA ILE A 161 2.02 21.13 18.91
C ILE A 161 2.58 21.87 17.69
N LEU A 162 2.92 21.16 16.62
CA LEU A 162 3.42 21.77 15.39
C LEU A 162 2.37 22.68 14.71
N ILE A 163 1.09 22.29 14.74
CA ILE A 163 -0.02 23.12 14.23
C ILE A 163 -0.23 24.35 15.12
N GLU A 164 -0.28 24.18 16.45
CA GLU A 164 -0.46 25.30 17.40
C GLU A 164 0.64 26.35 17.27
N LYS A 165 1.87 25.91 16.98
CA LYS A 165 3.01 26.80 16.74
C LYS A 165 3.05 27.40 15.34
N ASN A 166 2.06 27.12 14.49
CA ASN A 166 2.00 27.51 13.09
C ASN A 166 3.22 27.06 12.28
N PHE A 167 3.87 25.97 12.68
CA PHE A 167 4.99 25.40 11.93
C PHE A 167 4.50 24.56 10.76
N ILE A 168 3.31 23.95 10.89
CA ILE A 168 2.65 23.20 9.83
C ILE A 168 1.15 23.53 9.82
N ILE A 169 0.51 23.30 8.67
CA ILE A 169 -0.96 23.28 8.55
C ILE A 169 -1.50 21.84 8.69
N PRO A 170 -2.78 21.63 9.04
CA PRO A 170 -3.37 20.30 9.19
C PRO A 170 -3.12 19.39 7.97
N GLU A 171 -3.25 19.90 6.75
CA GLU A 171 -3.06 19.13 5.52
C GLU A 171 -1.64 18.56 5.41
N GLN A 172 -0.63 19.31 5.86
CA GLN A 172 0.75 18.85 5.88
C GLN A 172 0.96 17.76 6.93
N LEU A 173 0.32 17.88 8.10
CA LEU A 173 0.33 16.84 9.13
C LEU A 173 -0.26 15.54 8.57
N TYR A 174 -1.47 15.60 8.02
CA TYR A 174 -2.16 14.42 7.51
C TYR A 174 -1.47 13.80 6.28
N ALA A 175 -0.85 14.62 5.41
CA ALA A 175 0.00 14.10 4.33
C ALA A 175 1.27 13.40 4.85
N ALA A 176 1.87 13.88 5.93
CA ALA A 176 3.01 13.23 6.56
C ALA A 176 2.61 11.94 7.28
N LEU A 177 1.48 11.93 7.99
CA LEU A 177 0.90 10.73 8.61
C LEU A 177 0.52 9.67 7.57
N SER A 178 -0.04 10.08 6.44
CA SER A 178 -0.32 9.19 5.30
C SER A 178 0.93 8.42 4.85
N LYS A 179 2.08 9.09 4.74
CA LYS A 179 3.35 8.43 4.41
C LYS A 179 3.85 7.56 5.55
N GLN A 180 3.71 8.02 6.79
CA GLN A 180 4.17 7.29 7.97
C GLN A 180 3.45 5.96 8.17
N TYR A 181 2.13 5.92 7.90
CA TYR A 181 1.30 4.72 8.10
C TYR A 181 0.98 4.00 6.79
N ASN A 182 1.46 4.51 5.64
CA ASN A 182 1.17 3.99 4.30
C ASN A 182 -0.33 3.89 3.99
N ILE A 183 -1.08 4.92 4.36
CA ILE A 183 -2.54 5.03 4.15
C ILE A 183 -2.84 6.26 3.32
N GLU A 184 -3.81 6.16 2.41
CA GLU A 184 -4.16 7.27 1.54
C GLU A 184 -4.78 8.43 2.33
N PHE A 185 -4.23 9.64 2.20
CA PHE A 185 -4.87 10.87 2.69
C PHE A 185 -5.76 11.47 1.61
N ARG A 186 -7.03 11.76 1.95
CA ARG A 186 -7.99 12.43 1.05
C ARG A 186 -8.55 13.69 1.71
N LYS A 187 -8.52 14.80 0.96
CA LYS A 187 -9.16 16.07 1.41
C LYS A 187 -10.69 16.02 1.34
N LEU A 188 -11.23 15.24 0.41
CA LEU A 188 -12.67 15.11 0.15
C LEU A 188 -13.35 16.47 -0.15
N ASP A 189 -12.65 17.34 -0.87
CA ASP A 189 -13.20 18.63 -1.33
C ASP A 189 -14.44 18.39 -2.21
N GLY A 190 -15.55 19.07 -1.90
CA GLY A 190 -16.82 18.87 -2.63
C GLY A 190 -17.51 17.52 -2.41
N PHE A 191 -17.03 16.69 -1.47
CA PHE A 191 -17.69 15.44 -1.11
C PHE A 191 -19.08 15.69 -0.49
N ASN A 192 -20.09 15.07 -1.09
CA ASN A 192 -21.49 15.15 -0.67
C ASN A 192 -22.10 13.76 -0.64
N LEU A 193 -23.05 13.55 0.26
CA LEU A 193 -23.81 12.31 0.41
C LEU A 193 -25.26 12.55 0.05
N SER A 194 -25.85 11.67 -0.76
CA SER A 194 -27.29 11.65 -1.00
C SER A 194 -28.04 11.11 0.21
N GLN A 195 -29.34 11.43 0.34
CA GLN A 195 -30.16 10.95 1.45
C GLN A 195 -30.17 9.41 1.57
N SER A 196 -30.18 8.71 0.44
CA SER A 196 -30.12 7.24 0.43
C SER A 196 -28.79 6.74 1.01
N GLN A 197 -27.67 7.39 0.67
CA GLN A 197 -26.36 7.01 1.20
C GLN A 197 -26.27 7.31 2.69
N ILE A 198 -26.78 8.45 3.15
CA ILE A 198 -26.82 8.79 4.58
C ILE A 198 -27.54 7.70 5.36
N ASN A 199 -28.73 7.28 4.92
CA ASN A 199 -29.50 6.23 5.58
C ASN A 199 -28.76 4.88 5.63
N THR A 200 -28.12 4.48 4.53
CA THR A 200 -27.35 3.22 4.49
C THR A 200 -26.10 3.27 5.38
N LEU A 201 -25.33 4.36 5.30
CA LEU A 201 -24.04 4.49 5.97
C LEU A 201 -24.22 4.68 7.49
N SER A 202 -25.20 5.48 7.92
CA SER A 202 -25.54 5.66 9.34
C SER A 202 -26.11 4.40 10.00
N ALA A 203 -26.78 3.54 9.23
CA ALA A 203 -27.22 2.23 9.71
C ALA A 203 -26.05 1.24 9.85
N LEU A 204 -25.02 1.36 9.01
CA LEU A 204 -23.85 0.49 9.04
C LEU A 204 -22.92 0.80 10.22
N ILE A 205 -22.66 2.09 10.47
CA ILE A 205 -21.88 2.54 11.63
C ILE A 205 -22.71 3.54 12.40
N GLY A 206 -23.14 3.16 13.60
CA GLY A 206 -23.91 4.02 14.47
C GLY A 206 -23.09 5.20 15.01
N LYS A 207 -23.78 6.34 15.23
CA LYS A 207 -23.23 7.61 15.72
C LYS A 207 -22.21 7.46 16.87
N ASN A 208 -22.59 6.74 17.92
CA ASN A 208 -21.75 6.59 19.12
C ASN A 208 -20.44 5.84 18.82
N TYR A 209 -20.51 4.84 17.95
CA TYR A 209 -19.33 4.09 17.52
C TYR A 209 -18.42 4.96 16.65
N ALA A 210 -19.01 5.71 15.71
CA ALA A 210 -18.29 6.62 14.84
C ALA A 210 -17.55 7.71 15.63
N ALA A 211 -18.23 8.35 16.60
CA ALA A 211 -17.65 9.38 17.45
C ALA A 211 -16.53 8.84 18.34
N LYS A 212 -16.81 7.75 19.08
CA LYS A 212 -15.85 7.16 20.02
C LYS A 212 -14.57 6.69 19.34
N ASN A 213 -14.73 6.03 18.18
CA ASN A 213 -13.61 5.40 17.49
C ASN A 213 -13.04 6.28 16.38
N ARG A 214 -13.56 7.50 16.17
CA ARG A 214 -13.14 8.43 15.11
C ARG A 214 -13.10 7.79 13.72
N ILE A 215 -14.14 7.01 13.39
CA ILE A 215 -14.31 6.31 12.12
C ILE A 215 -15.63 6.71 11.48
N LEU A 216 -15.64 6.99 10.18
CA LEU A 216 -16.86 7.27 9.41
C LEU A 216 -16.96 6.39 8.17
N PRO A 217 -18.14 5.85 7.85
CA PRO A 217 -18.39 5.20 6.58
C PRO A 217 -18.55 6.26 5.47
N LEU A 218 -17.73 6.19 4.41
CA LEU A 218 -17.81 7.10 3.26
C LEU A 218 -18.64 6.54 2.11
N SER A 219 -18.54 5.23 1.87
CA SER A 219 -19.27 4.54 0.81
C SER A 219 -19.38 3.06 1.11
N CYS A 220 -20.51 2.46 0.74
CA CYS A 220 -20.73 1.03 0.78
C CYS A 220 -21.28 0.61 -0.59
N GLU A 221 -20.44 -0.03 -1.40
CA GLU A 221 -20.76 -0.46 -2.75
C GLU A 221 -20.52 -1.96 -2.88
N LYS A 222 -21.60 -2.75 -2.98
CA LYS A 222 -21.54 -4.22 -3.09
C LYS A 222 -20.81 -4.84 -1.89
N ASP A 223 -19.57 -5.25 -2.10
CA ASP A 223 -18.65 -5.89 -1.17
C ASP A 223 -17.55 -4.94 -0.69
N ARG A 224 -17.55 -3.66 -1.09
CA ARG A 224 -16.50 -2.71 -0.73
C ARG A 224 -17.02 -1.62 0.21
N LEU A 225 -16.41 -1.52 1.38
CA LEU A 225 -16.70 -0.51 2.38
C LEU A 225 -15.48 0.42 2.51
N THR A 226 -15.66 1.71 2.25
CA THR A 226 -14.60 2.70 2.48
C THR A 226 -14.85 3.43 3.78
N LEU A 227 -13.89 3.37 4.69
CA LEU A 227 -13.89 4.04 5.97
C LEU A 227 -12.93 5.23 5.97
N ALA A 228 -13.40 6.36 6.47
CA ALA A 228 -12.58 7.50 6.84
C ALA A 228 -12.15 7.40 8.30
N VAL A 229 -10.90 7.73 8.58
CA VAL A 229 -10.37 7.92 9.93
C VAL A 229 -9.80 9.33 10.08
N SER A 230 -10.01 9.96 11.24
CA SER A 230 -9.36 11.24 11.57
C SER A 230 -8.16 11.09 12.51
N ASP A 231 -7.98 9.88 13.07
CA ASP A 231 -6.90 9.53 13.99
C ASP A 231 -6.22 8.23 13.53
N VAL A 232 -4.90 8.19 13.68
CA VAL A 232 -4.10 7.01 13.36
C VAL A 232 -4.27 5.89 14.40
N ASP A 233 -4.69 6.22 15.62
CA ASP A 233 -4.99 5.21 16.64
C ASP A 233 -6.22 4.36 16.26
N SER A 234 -7.15 4.95 15.49
CA SER A 234 -8.34 4.28 14.96
C SER A 234 -8.04 3.23 13.91
N LEU A 235 -6.82 3.19 13.36
CA LEU A 235 -6.43 2.21 12.35
C LEU A 235 -6.49 0.78 12.83
N GLN A 236 -6.27 0.54 14.13
CA GLN A 236 -6.40 -0.80 14.71
C GLN A 236 -7.83 -1.30 14.59
N ILE A 237 -8.78 -0.43 14.91
CA ILE A 237 -10.20 -0.76 14.90
C ILE A 237 -10.66 -1.06 13.47
N VAL A 238 -10.20 -0.29 12.48
CA VAL A 238 -10.49 -0.56 11.06
C VAL A 238 -9.95 -1.92 10.64
N HIS A 239 -8.75 -2.30 11.08
CA HIS A 239 -8.20 -3.63 10.81
C HIS A 239 -9.02 -4.75 11.48
N ASP A 240 -9.41 -4.57 12.75
CA ASP A 240 -10.21 -5.55 13.48
C ASP A 240 -11.58 -5.73 12.80
N LEU A 241 -12.19 -4.64 12.33
CA LEU A 241 -13.40 -4.67 11.50
C LEU A 241 -13.16 -5.43 10.19
N SER A 242 -12.04 -5.19 9.50
CA SER A 242 -11.71 -5.92 8.26
C SER A 242 -11.55 -7.42 8.49
N SER A 243 -11.07 -7.81 9.67
CA SER A 243 -10.90 -9.23 10.05
C SER A 243 -12.22 -9.89 10.40
N MET A 244 -13.09 -9.18 11.14
CA MET A 244 -14.42 -9.68 11.54
C MET A 244 -15.39 -9.76 10.37
N TYR A 245 -15.33 -8.82 9.45
CA TYR A 245 -16.23 -8.71 8.30
C TYR A 245 -15.51 -9.10 6.99
N SER A 246 -14.99 -10.32 6.93
CA SER A 246 -14.22 -10.83 5.78
C SER A 246 -14.99 -10.89 4.46
N LEU A 247 -16.32 -10.80 4.51
CA LEU A 247 -17.20 -10.66 3.34
C LEU A 247 -17.13 -9.28 2.68
N TYR A 248 -16.62 -8.27 3.39
CA TYR A 248 -16.41 -6.92 2.89
C TYR A 248 -14.92 -6.63 2.74
N ARG A 249 -14.53 -6.10 1.58
CA ARG A 249 -13.25 -5.43 1.40
C ARG A 249 -13.31 -4.05 2.03
N ILE A 250 -12.68 -3.90 3.19
CA ILE A 250 -12.63 -2.63 3.91
C ILE A 250 -11.40 -1.84 3.47
N ASP A 251 -11.62 -0.72 2.79
CA ASP A 251 -10.59 0.26 2.45
C ASP A 251 -10.59 1.38 3.48
N CYS A 252 -9.41 1.90 3.82
CA CYS A 252 -9.23 2.96 4.79
C CYS A 252 -8.60 4.19 4.15
N VAL A 253 -9.17 5.37 4.43
CA VAL A 253 -8.59 6.66 4.05
C VAL A 253 -8.47 7.57 5.27
N LEU A 254 -7.39 8.32 5.32
CA LEU A 254 -7.13 9.32 6.34
C LEU A 254 -7.74 10.67 5.89
N ILE A 255 -8.43 11.36 6.79
CA ILE A 255 -9.04 12.68 6.55
C ILE A 255 -8.71 13.64 7.68
N THR A 256 -8.84 14.95 7.45
CA THR A 256 -8.60 15.94 8.51
C THR A 256 -9.69 15.89 9.59
N HIS A 257 -9.35 16.28 10.83
CA HIS A 257 -10.33 16.37 11.92
C HIS A 257 -11.52 17.28 11.58
N GLU A 258 -11.27 18.42 10.94
CA GLU A 258 -12.32 19.32 10.48
C GLU A 258 -13.25 18.66 9.48
N LYS A 259 -12.69 17.93 8.50
CA LYS A 259 -13.48 17.22 7.51
C LYS A 259 -14.28 16.08 8.14
N PHE A 260 -13.71 15.40 9.13
CA PHE A 260 -14.40 14.39 9.91
C PHE A 260 -15.64 14.96 10.59
N LYS A 261 -15.51 16.10 11.28
CA LYS A 261 -16.66 16.77 11.91
C LYS A 261 -17.75 17.12 10.91
N ALA A 262 -17.39 17.70 9.76
CA ALA A 262 -18.34 18.09 8.73
C ALA A 262 -19.11 16.89 8.14
N ILE A 263 -18.42 15.76 7.92
CA ILE A 263 -19.06 14.53 7.43
C ILE A 263 -19.91 13.88 8.54
N PHE A 264 -19.44 13.89 9.78
CA PHE A 264 -20.18 13.38 10.94
C PHE A 264 -21.52 14.10 11.10
N GLU A 265 -21.51 15.44 11.02
CA GLU A 265 -22.72 16.26 11.11
C GLU A 265 -23.69 15.98 9.95
N THR A 266 -23.17 15.86 8.72
CA THR A 266 -23.98 15.47 7.56
C THR A 266 -24.61 14.08 7.71
N LEU A 267 -23.89 13.12 8.29
CA LEU A 267 -24.34 11.73 8.44
C LEU A 267 -25.36 11.54 9.56
N TYR A 268 -25.19 12.24 10.68
CA TYR A 268 -25.98 12.00 11.90
C TYR A 268 -26.88 13.17 12.30
N GLY A 269 -26.81 14.31 11.59
CA GLY A 269 -27.62 15.50 11.84
C GLY A 269 -27.23 16.28 13.10
N GLU A 270 -26.09 15.99 13.70
CA GLU A 270 -25.62 16.61 14.94
C GLU A 270 -24.11 16.85 14.90
N ALA A 271 -23.67 17.97 15.49
CA ALA A 271 -22.27 18.29 15.63
C ALA A 271 -21.55 17.29 16.53
N LEU A 272 -20.30 16.94 16.18
CA LEU A 272 -19.43 16.14 17.02
C LEU A 272 -19.03 16.95 18.27
N ILE A 273 -19.31 16.40 19.44
CA ILE A 273 -18.84 16.95 20.72
C ILE A 273 -17.44 16.37 20.97
N ASP A 274 -16.43 17.24 21.02
CA ASP A 274 -15.02 16.88 21.28
C ASP A 274 -14.77 16.50 22.75
#